data_AF-H0VTK5-F1
#
_entry.id   AF-H0VTK5-F1
#
_cell.length_a   1.000
_cell.length_b   1.000
_cell.length_c   1.000
_cell.angle_alpha   90.00
_cell.angle_beta   90.00
_cell.angle_gamma   90.00
#
_symmetry.space_group_name_H-M   'P 1'
#
loop_
_entity.id
_entity.type
_entity.pdbx_description
1 polymer ?
#
loop_
_entity_poly.entity_id
_entity_poly.type
_entity_poly.pdbx_seq_one_letter_code
_entity_poly.pdbx_strand_id
1 'polypeptide(L)'
;MRVAALISGGKDSCYNMMQCIAAGHQIVALANLRPDENQERSDELDSYMYQTVGHQAIDLYAEAMALPLYRRTIRGRSLDTGREYTKCEGDEVEDLYELLKLVKENEEVDGISVGAILSDYQRVRVENVCKRLNLQPLAYLWHRNQEDLLREMIACNIQAVIIKVAALGLEPDKHLGKTLDEMEPYLLELSKKYGVHVCGEGGEYETFTLDCPLFKKKIIV
;
A
#
# COMPACT_ATOMS: atom_id res chain seq x y z
N MET A 1 3.87 11.53 16.91
CA MET A 1 4.76 11.81 15.76
C MET A 1 3.93 12.35 14.62
N ARG A 2 4.54 13.19 13.78
CA ARG A 2 3.99 13.57 12.48
C ARG A 2 4.44 12.52 11.46
N VAL A 3 3.51 11.97 10.71
CA VAL A 3 3.73 10.77 9.90
C VAL A 3 3.33 11.03 8.46
N ALA A 4 4.20 10.66 7.52
CA ALA A 4 3.81 10.53 6.13
C ALA A 4 3.36 9.09 5.84
N ALA A 5 2.32 8.92 5.04
CA ALA A 5 1.82 7.60 4.68
C ALA A 5 2.28 7.20 3.28
N LEU A 6 2.97 6.05 3.18
CA LEU A 6 3.14 5.38 1.90
C LEU A 6 1.82 4.74 1.49
N ILE A 7 1.27 5.20 0.37
CA ILE A 7 -0.02 4.74 -0.14
C ILE A 7 0.12 4.10 -1.52
N SER A 8 -0.69 3.06 -1.75
CA SER A 8 -0.86 2.40 -3.05
C SER A 8 -2.29 2.46 -3.58
N GLY A 9 -3.22 3.04 -2.81
CA GLY A 9 -4.67 2.95 -3.06
C GLY A 9 -5.31 1.71 -2.42
N GLY A 10 -4.53 0.74 -1.98
CA GLY A 10 -5.04 -0.48 -1.35
C GLY A 10 -5.59 -0.29 0.06
N LYS A 11 -6.39 -1.28 0.48
CA LYS A 11 -6.96 -1.42 1.84
C LYS A 11 -5.90 -1.35 2.95
N ASP A 12 -4.71 -1.93 2.71
CA ASP A 12 -3.69 -2.11 3.76
C ASP A 12 -3.04 -0.78 4.14
N SER A 13 -2.77 0.06 3.14
CA SER A 13 -2.25 1.42 3.37
C SER A 13 -3.24 2.28 4.15
N CYS A 14 -4.53 2.18 3.85
CA CYS A 14 -5.59 2.89 4.57
C CYS A 14 -5.72 2.40 6.01
N TYR A 15 -5.72 1.08 6.21
CA TYR A 15 -5.85 0.51 7.55
C TYR A 15 -4.65 0.84 8.43
N ASN A 16 -3.42 0.78 7.90
CA ASN A 16 -2.23 1.14 8.67
C ASN A 16 -2.22 2.64 9.06
N MET A 17 -2.75 3.53 8.21
CA MET A 17 -2.96 4.94 8.60
C MET A 17 -3.94 5.06 9.77
N MET A 18 -5.03 4.28 9.78
CA MET A 18 -5.97 4.25 10.91
C MET A 18 -5.29 3.77 12.18
N GLN A 19 -4.42 2.74 12.10
CA GLN A 19 -3.63 2.26 13.24
C GLN A 19 -2.65 3.33 13.75
N CYS A 20 -2.00 4.08 12.85
CA CYS A 20 -1.15 5.21 13.24
C CYS A 20 -1.94 6.26 14.04
N ILE A 21 -3.15 6.61 13.60
CA ILE A 21 -4.01 7.57 14.30
C ILE A 21 -4.47 7.01 15.65
N ALA A 22 -4.86 5.73 15.71
CA ALA A 22 -5.22 5.06 16.96
C ALA A 22 -4.06 5.04 17.96
N ALA A 23 -2.81 4.95 17.49
CA ALA A 23 -1.60 5.05 18.30
C ALA A 23 -1.21 6.49 18.69
N GLY A 24 -2.04 7.49 18.37
CA GLY A 24 -1.81 8.90 18.71
C GLY A 24 -0.85 9.63 17.76
N HIS A 25 -0.66 9.13 16.54
CA HIS A 25 0.10 9.82 15.51
C HIS A 25 -0.79 10.67 14.60
N GLN A 26 -0.20 11.64 13.93
CA GLN A 26 -0.89 12.50 12.98
C GLN A 26 -0.39 12.22 11.57
N ILE A 27 -1.28 11.83 10.65
CA ILE A 27 -0.95 11.76 9.23
C ILE A 27 -0.94 13.18 8.66
N VAL A 28 0.19 13.58 8.07
CA VAL A 28 0.40 14.96 7.58
C VAL A 28 0.66 15.04 6.09
N ALA A 29 1.07 13.94 5.46
CA ALA A 29 1.34 13.87 4.02
C ALA A 29 1.13 12.46 3.49
N LEU A 30 0.84 12.38 2.20
CA LEU A 30 0.75 11.14 1.43
C LEU A 30 1.94 11.03 0.49
N ALA A 31 2.46 9.83 0.32
CA ALA A 31 3.61 9.54 -0.53
C ALA A 31 3.32 8.31 -1.39
N ASN A 32 3.57 8.41 -2.70
CA ASN A 32 3.32 7.33 -3.64
C ASN A 32 4.43 7.26 -4.71
N LEU A 33 4.90 6.04 -4.98
CA LEU A 33 5.70 5.76 -6.17
C LEU A 33 4.77 5.27 -7.27
N ARG A 34 4.97 5.78 -8.49
CA ARG A 34 4.13 5.49 -9.67
C ARG A 34 4.98 5.01 -10.85
N PRO A 35 4.41 4.22 -11.77
CA PRO A 35 5.09 3.88 -13.02
C PRO A 35 5.37 5.12 -13.89
N ASP A 36 6.24 4.96 -14.89
CA ASP A 36 6.49 6.02 -15.88
C ASP A 36 5.31 6.11 -16.86
N GLU A 37 4.66 7.27 -16.90
CA GLU A 37 3.51 7.56 -17.77
C GLU A 37 3.85 7.42 -19.26
N ASN A 38 5.14 7.50 -19.64
CA ASN A 38 5.59 7.38 -21.03
C ASN A 38 5.88 5.93 -21.47
N GLN A 39 5.82 4.96 -20.57
CA GLN A 39 5.91 3.54 -20.97
C GLN A 39 4.52 3.06 -21.39
N GLU A 40 4.23 3.16 -22.69
CA GLU A 40 2.94 2.83 -23.34
C GLU A 40 2.42 1.38 -23.16
N ARG A 41 2.97 0.53 -22.27
CA ARG A 41 2.64 -0.91 -22.29
C ARG A 41 2.43 -1.69 -21.00
N SER A 42 2.48 -1.10 -19.81
CA SER A 42 1.87 -1.78 -18.66
C SER A 42 1.61 -0.83 -17.51
N ASP A 43 0.35 -0.77 -17.06
CA ASP A 43 0.01 -0.33 -15.70
C ASP A 43 0.63 -1.25 -14.63
N GLU A 44 1.30 -2.33 -15.05
CA GLU A 44 1.94 -3.36 -14.25
C GLU A 44 3.45 -3.33 -14.50
N LEU A 45 4.19 -2.71 -13.58
CA LEU A 45 5.64 -2.88 -13.52
C LEU A 45 5.96 -4.23 -12.87
N ASP A 46 7.03 -4.89 -13.32
CA ASP A 46 7.66 -6.01 -12.59
C ASP A 46 8.36 -5.47 -11.30
N SER A 47 7.57 -4.89 -10.38
CA SER A 47 8.03 -4.39 -9.08
C SER A 47 7.57 -5.34 -7.99
N TYR A 48 8.49 -5.76 -7.13
CA TYR A 48 8.17 -6.54 -5.92
C TYR A 48 7.70 -5.65 -4.77
N MET A 49 7.81 -4.33 -4.91
CA MET A 49 7.53 -3.37 -3.86
C MET A 49 6.16 -2.72 -3.98
N TYR A 50 5.72 -2.36 -5.19
CA TYR A 50 4.65 -1.39 -5.36
C TYR A 50 3.48 -1.94 -6.18
N GLN A 51 2.27 -1.79 -5.64
CA GLN A 51 1.05 -1.88 -6.43
C GLN A 51 1.02 -0.71 -7.42
N THR A 52 0.80 -1.04 -8.68
CA THR A 52 0.77 -0.10 -9.80
C THR A 52 -0.62 -0.02 -10.44
N VAL A 53 -1.48 -1.02 -10.21
CA VAL A 53 -2.88 -0.98 -10.65
C VAL A 53 -3.67 0.03 -9.82
N GLY A 54 -4.43 0.88 -10.50
CA GLY A 54 -5.20 1.96 -9.88
C GLY A 54 -4.38 3.20 -9.52
N HIS A 55 -3.09 3.27 -9.89
CA HIS A 55 -2.24 4.42 -9.56
C HIS A 55 -2.76 5.75 -10.14
N GLN A 56 -3.54 5.69 -11.23
CA GLN A 56 -4.14 6.86 -11.88
C GLN A 56 -5.14 7.58 -10.96
N ALA A 57 -5.77 6.86 -10.02
CA ALA A 57 -6.76 7.40 -9.11
C ALA A 57 -6.16 7.86 -7.76
N ILE A 58 -4.84 7.76 -7.56
CA ILE A 58 -4.18 8.15 -6.31
C ILE A 58 -4.27 9.65 -6.02
N ASP A 59 -4.35 10.49 -7.05
CA ASP A 59 -4.51 11.93 -6.86
C ASP A 59 -5.84 12.26 -6.15
N LEU A 60 -6.86 11.40 -6.29
CA LEU A 60 -8.13 11.53 -5.58
C LEU A 60 -7.97 11.35 -4.06
N TYR A 61 -6.95 10.62 -3.59
CA TYR A 61 -6.71 10.45 -2.15
C TYR A 61 -6.27 11.77 -1.49
N ALA A 62 -5.48 12.57 -2.21
CA ALA A 62 -5.05 13.88 -1.74
C ALA A 62 -6.28 14.77 -1.48
N GLU A 63 -7.23 14.77 -2.41
CA GLU A 63 -8.48 15.51 -2.29
C GLU A 63 -9.41 14.93 -1.21
N ALA A 64 -9.52 13.60 -1.16
CA ALA A 64 -10.38 12.89 -0.24
C ALA A 64 -9.93 13.11 1.21
N MET A 65 -8.63 13.04 1.50
CA MET A 65 -8.09 13.24 2.85
C MET A 65 -7.81 14.72 3.15
N ALA A 66 -7.75 15.57 2.12
CA ALA A 66 -7.25 16.95 2.17
C ALA A 66 -5.86 17.02 2.82
N LEU A 67 -4.92 16.29 2.22
CA LEU A 67 -3.51 16.21 2.59
C LEU A 67 -2.63 16.42 1.35
N PRO A 68 -1.41 16.97 1.53
CA PRO A 68 -0.45 17.05 0.43
C PRO A 68 -0.04 15.65 -0.03
N LEU A 69 0.10 15.49 -1.35
CA LEU A 69 0.51 14.24 -1.98
C LEU A 69 1.82 14.46 -2.74
N TYR A 70 2.82 13.66 -2.37
CA TYR A 70 4.13 13.62 -3.01
C TYR A 70 4.22 12.37 -3.87
N ARG A 71 4.48 12.54 -5.16
CA ARG A 71 4.64 11.43 -6.10
C ARG A 71 6.00 11.48 -6.79
N ARG A 72 6.60 10.31 -6.97
CA ARG A 72 7.78 10.14 -7.82
C ARG A 72 7.60 8.94 -8.75
N THR A 73 8.21 9.04 -9.92
CA THR A 73 8.23 7.95 -10.89
C THR A 73 9.29 6.93 -10.50
N ILE A 74 8.94 5.64 -10.56
CA ILE A 74 9.86 4.52 -10.42
C ILE A 74 10.76 4.48 -11.66
N ARG A 75 12.06 4.64 -11.47
CA ARG A 75 13.08 4.59 -12.53
C ARG A 75 14.01 3.39 -12.36
N GLY A 76 14.25 3.01 -11.11
CA GLY A 76 15.00 1.82 -10.75
C GLY A 76 14.23 0.53 -11.03
N ARG A 77 14.94 -0.59 -10.88
CA ARG A 77 14.38 -1.95 -10.97
C ARG A 77 14.63 -2.70 -9.67
N SER A 78 13.97 -3.83 -9.45
CA SER A 78 14.29 -4.70 -8.31
C SER A 78 15.64 -5.41 -8.58
N LEU A 79 16.76 -4.83 -8.13
CA LEU A 79 18.12 -5.34 -8.38
C LEU A 79 18.66 -6.13 -7.19
N ASP A 80 18.66 -5.53 -5.99
CA ASP A 80 18.99 -6.24 -4.76
C ASP A 80 17.73 -6.94 -4.25
N THR A 81 17.65 -8.26 -4.50
CA THR A 81 16.57 -9.10 -4.01
C THR A 81 16.94 -9.93 -2.78
N GLY A 82 18.01 -9.54 -2.08
CA GLY A 82 18.46 -10.18 -0.84
C GLY A 82 17.46 -10.04 0.32
N ARG A 83 17.71 -10.82 1.38
CA ARG A 83 16.96 -10.74 2.64
C ARG A 83 17.18 -9.41 3.37
N GLU A 84 18.42 -8.93 3.31
CA GLU A 84 18.79 -7.59 3.74
C GLU A 84 18.97 -6.72 2.50
N TYR A 85 18.73 -5.41 2.63
CA TYR A 85 18.96 -4.48 1.54
C TYR A 85 20.28 -3.74 1.73
N THR A 86 21.13 -3.78 0.70
CA THR A 86 22.30 -2.91 0.58
C THR A 86 22.03 -1.89 -0.52
N LYS A 87 22.41 -0.63 -0.28
CA LYS A 87 22.26 0.44 -1.28
C LYS A 87 22.80 -0.03 -2.64
N CYS A 88 21.93 -0.04 -3.64
CA CYS A 88 22.23 -0.48 -5.00
C CYS A 88 21.83 0.61 -5.97
N GLU A 89 22.77 1.08 -6.80
CA GLU A 89 22.48 2.12 -7.79
C GLU A 89 21.57 1.58 -8.89
N GLY A 90 20.53 2.33 -9.22
CA GLY A 90 19.51 1.91 -10.19
C GLY A 90 18.45 0.97 -9.60
N ASP A 91 18.42 0.78 -8.28
CA ASP A 91 17.38 0.00 -7.61
C ASP A 91 16.17 0.86 -7.23
N GLU A 92 14.96 0.30 -7.32
CA GLU A 92 13.70 0.98 -7.00
C GLU A 92 13.59 1.47 -5.54
N VAL A 93 14.40 0.91 -4.64
CA VAL A 93 14.49 1.37 -3.24
C VAL A 93 15.15 2.74 -3.13
N GLU A 94 16.03 3.12 -4.07
CA GLU A 94 16.61 4.46 -4.09
C GLU A 94 15.59 5.51 -4.58
N ASP A 95 14.63 5.13 -5.42
CA ASP A 95 13.50 6.01 -5.76
C ASP A 95 12.63 6.29 -4.53
N LEU A 96 12.42 5.29 -3.67
CA LEU A 96 11.74 5.45 -2.39
C LEU A 96 12.53 6.36 -1.45
N TYR A 97 13.85 6.23 -1.41
CA TYR A 97 14.71 7.13 -0.65
C TYR A 97 14.53 8.58 -1.08
N GLU A 98 14.57 8.87 -2.38
CA GLU A 98 14.39 10.23 -2.89
C GLU A 98 12.96 10.75 -2.66
N LEU A 99 11.94 9.89 -2.69
CA LEU A 99 10.57 10.27 -2.35
C LEU A 99 10.46 10.68 -0.88
N LEU A 100 10.93 9.83 0.03
CA LEU A 100 10.81 10.09 1.47
C LEU A 100 11.70 11.25 1.91
N LYS A 101 12.84 11.45 1.25
CA LYS A 101 13.68 12.63 1.44
C LYS A 101 12.93 13.91 1.04
N LEU A 102 12.29 13.92 -0.14
CA LEU A 102 11.48 15.06 -0.60
C LEU A 102 10.37 15.38 0.41
N VAL A 103 9.64 14.37 0.88
CA VAL A 103 8.59 14.56 1.88
C VAL A 103 9.18 15.17 3.16
N LYS A 104 10.30 14.64 3.66
CA LYS A 104 10.96 15.16 4.88
C LYS A 104 11.48 16.59 4.74
N GLU A 105 11.89 17.00 3.55
CA GLU A 105 12.37 18.37 3.28
C GLU A 105 11.23 19.39 3.24
N ASN A 106 10.02 18.98 2.85
CA ASN A 106 8.85 19.86 2.74
C ASN A 106 7.90 19.77 3.94
N GLU A 107 7.92 18.65 4.65
CA GLU A 107 7.02 18.34 5.76
C GLU A 107 7.83 17.96 7.00
N GLU A 108 7.45 18.49 8.16
CA GLU A 108 7.98 18.02 9.44
C GLU A 108 7.43 16.61 9.71
N VAL A 109 8.20 15.57 9.37
CA VAL A 109 7.82 14.16 9.60
C VAL A 109 8.88 13.42 10.41
N ASP A 110 8.42 12.60 11.35
CA ASP A 110 9.24 11.77 12.23
C ASP A 110 9.14 10.29 11.85
N GLY A 111 8.08 9.90 11.14
CA GLY A 111 7.80 8.50 10.83
C GLY A 111 7.05 8.28 9.53
N ILE A 112 7.06 7.03 9.07
CA ILE A 112 6.47 6.59 7.81
C ILE A 112 5.49 5.45 8.08
N SER A 113 4.22 5.65 7.73
CA SER A 113 3.19 4.60 7.78
C SER A 113 3.31 3.69 6.57
N VAL A 114 3.40 2.37 6.80
CA VAL A 114 3.53 1.35 5.75
C VAL A 114 2.58 0.18 5.98
N GLY A 115 1.76 -0.13 4.98
CA GLY A 115 0.76 -1.20 5.02
C GLY A 115 1.27 -2.60 4.68
N ALA A 116 2.52 -2.95 5.01
CA ALA A 116 3.05 -4.29 4.75
C ALA A 116 2.51 -5.29 5.80
N ILE A 117 1.97 -6.42 5.37
CA ILE A 117 1.42 -7.46 6.25
C ILE A 117 2.41 -8.63 6.40
N LEU A 118 2.79 -9.31 5.30
CA LEU A 118 3.61 -10.52 5.35
C LEU A 118 4.95 -10.42 4.60
N SER A 119 5.09 -9.50 3.64
CA SER A 119 6.31 -9.35 2.84
C SER A 119 7.51 -8.75 3.61
N ASP A 120 8.46 -9.60 4.00
CA ASP A 120 9.71 -9.16 4.65
C ASP A 120 10.54 -8.32 3.68
N TYR A 121 10.43 -8.64 2.39
CA TYR A 121 11.07 -7.90 1.30
C TYR A 121 10.71 -6.42 1.35
N GLN A 122 9.41 -6.10 1.44
CA GLN A 122 8.91 -4.73 1.50
C GLN A 122 9.33 -4.05 2.79
N ARG A 123 9.14 -4.72 3.94
CA ARG A 123 9.45 -4.15 5.25
C ARG A 123 10.92 -3.75 5.37
N VAL A 124 11.85 -4.66 5.04
CA VAL A 124 13.29 -4.43 5.20
C VAL A 124 13.79 -3.25 4.36
N ARG A 125 13.24 -3.09 3.15
CA ARG A 125 13.61 -1.99 2.23
C ARG A 125 13.12 -0.64 2.74
N VAL A 126 11.88 -0.58 3.22
CA VAL A 126 11.34 0.60 3.91
C VAL A 126 12.18 0.93 5.15
N GLU A 127 12.47 -0.06 6.00
CA GLU A 127 13.27 0.13 7.21
C GLU A 127 14.66 0.67 6.90
N ASN A 128 15.30 0.17 5.83
CA ASN A 128 16.60 0.66 5.38
C ASN A 128 16.55 2.15 5.00
N VAL A 129 15.56 2.54 4.18
CA VAL A 129 15.37 3.94 3.78
C VAL A 129 15.07 4.82 4.99
N CYS A 130 14.16 4.39 5.86
CA CYS A 130 13.79 5.12 7.07
C CYS A 130 15.01 5.31 7.99
N LYS A 131 15.84 4.28 8.19
CA LYS A 131 17.08 4.36 8.97
C LYS A 131 18.05 5.40 8.40
N ARG A 132 18.25 5.43 7.08
CA ARG A 132 19.13 6.41 6.41
C ARG A 132 18.62 7.84 6.54
N LEU A 133 17.31 8.02 6.58
CA LEU A 133 16.66 9.32 6.72
C LEU A 133 16.35 9.69 8.18
N ASN A 134 16.74 8.87 9.16
CA ASN A 134 16.37 9.05 10.57
C ASN A 134 14.85 9.26 10.75
N LEU A 135 14.06 8.35 10.18
CA LEU A 135 12.60 8.27 10.29
C LEU A 135 12.22 6.94 10.96
N GLN A 136 11.10 6.93 11.68
CA GLN A 136 10.55 5.72 12.29
C GLN A 136 9.58 5.01 11.33
N PRO A 137 9.87 3.79 10.86
CA PRO A 137 8.88 3.00 10.12
C PRO A 137 7.78 2.50 11.08
N LEU A 138 6.53 2.64 10.64
CA LEU A 138 5.33 2.26 11.38
C LEU A 138 4.52 1.24 10.55
N ALA A 139 4.83 -0.05 10.77
CA ALA A 139 4.19 -1.18 10.10
C ALA A 139 3.36 -1.98 11.10
N TYR A 140 2.18 -1.46 11.48
CA TYR A 140 1.33 -2.06 12.51
C TYR A 140 0.65 -3.37 12.07
N LEU A 141 0.57 -3.61 10.77
CA LEU A 141 -0.08 -4.80 10.22
C LEU A 141 0.87 -6.00 10.13
N TRP A 142 2.17 -5.77 10.37
CA TRP A 142 3.23 -6.73 10.16
C TRP A 142 3.05 -8.00 10.99
N HIS A 143 3.07 -9.17 10.33
CA HIS A 143 2.85 -10.50 10.91
C HIS A 143 1.55 -10.67 11.71
N ARG A 144 0.55 -9.79 11.53
CA ARG A 144 -0.78 -9.98 12.10
C ARG A 144 -1.54 -11.07 11.34
N ASN A 145 -2.50 -11.68 12.02
CA ASN A 145 -3.37 -12.68 11.40
C ASN A 145 -4.21 -12.04 10.27
N GLN A 146 -4.17 -12.61 9.07
CA GLN A 146 -4.83 -12.03 7.89
C GLN A 146 -6.36 -12.10 7.96
N GLU A 147 -6.94 -13.15 8.55
CA GLU A 147 -8.40 -13.23 8.72
C GLU A 147 -8.90 -12.13 9.66
N ASP A 148 -8.19 -11.94 10.78
CA ASP A 148 -8.51 -10.89 11.74
C ASP A 148 -8.36 -9.51 11.11
N LEU A 149 -7.26 -9.28 10.36
CA LEU A 149 -7.03 -8.02 9.64
C LEU A 149 -8.16 -7.71 8.66
N LEU A 150 -8.57 -8.68 7.83
CA LEU A 150 -9.63 -8.45 6.84
C LEU A 150 -10.96 -8.09 7.54
N ARG A 151 -11.32 -8.82 8.61
CA ARG A 151 -12.52 -8.54 9.41
C ARG A 151 -12.46 -7.18 10.08
N GLU A 152 -11.31 -6.81 10.63
CA GLU A 152 -11.11 -5.51 11.25
C GLU A 152 -11.23 -4.38 10.23
N MET A 153 -10.66 -4.54 9.03
CA MET A 153 -10.79 -3.55 7.94
C MET A 153 -12.26 -3.33 7.58
N ILE A 154 -13.03 -4.41 7.43
CA ILE A 154 -14.48 -4.37 7.17
C ILE A 154 -15.20 -3.65 8.33
N ALA A 155 -14.94 -4.07 9.57
CA ALA A 155 -15.56 -3.48 10.77
C ALA A 155 -15.20 -2.00 10.97
N CYS A 156 -14.03 -1.58 10.50
CA CYS A 156 -13.57 -0.19 10.51
C CYS A 156 -14.11 0.65 9.34
N ASN A 157 -15.06 0.11 8.56
CA ASN A 157 -15.69 0.77 7.41
C ASN A 157 -14.69 1.16 6.31
N ILE A 158 -13.66 0.35 6.06
CA ILE A 158 -12.85 0.50 4.85
C ILE A 158 -13.65 -0.03 3.65
N GLN A 159 -14.16 0.89 2.84
CA GLN A 159 -14.91 0.60 1.63
C GLN A 159 -13.94 0.43 0.46
N ALA A 160 -13.27 -0.72 0.40
CA ALA A 160 -12.38 -1.08 -0.69
C ALA A 160 -13.03 -2.09 -1.63
N VAL A 161 -12.74 -1.93 -2.93
CA VAL A 161 -13.20 -2.82 -4.00
C VAL A 161 -12.03 -3.57 -4.64
N ILE A 162 -12.26 -4.79 -5.10
CA ILE A 162 -11.27 -5.57 -5.85
C ILE A 162 -11.07 -4.96 -7.24
N ILE A 163 -9.83 -4.61 -7.60
CA ILE A 163 -9.49 -4.02 -8.89
C ILE A 163 -8.58 -4.91 -9.75
N LYS A 164 -8.02 -5.97 -9.17
CA LYS A 164 -7.19 -6.97 -9.84
C LYS A 164 -7.36 -8.30 -9.14
N VAL A 165 -7.29 -9.38 -9.91
CA VAL A 165 -7.19 -10.74 -9.38
C VAL A 165 -6.15 -11.53 -10.16
N ALA A 166 -5.36 -12.35 -9.48
CA ALA A 166 -4.26 -13.13 -10.05
C ALA A 166 -3.99 -14.45 -9.28
N ALA A 167 -5.01 -15.03 -8.65
CA ALA A 167 -4.89 -16.28 -7.90
C ALA A 167 -5.89 -17.34 -8.36
N LEU A 168 -5.55 -18.62 -8.11
CA LEU A 168 -6.43 -19.74 -8.41
C LEU A 168 -7.77 -19.61 -7.68
N GLY A 169 -8.86 -19.64 -8.44
CA GLY A 169 -10.22 -19.46 -7.93
C GLY A 169 -10.72 -18.01 -8.00
N LEU A 170 -9.86 -17.02 -8.20
CA LEU A 170 -10.31 -15.65 -8.43
C LEU A 170 -10.49 -15.37 -9.93
N GLU A 171 -11.74 -15.25 -10.36
CA GLU A 171 -12.13 -14.93 -11.73
C GLU A 171 -12.48 -13.44 -11.88
N PRO A 172 -11.89 -12.71 -12.86
CA PRO A 172 -12.15 -11.28 -13.07
C PRO A 172 -13.64 -10.93 -13.22
N ASP A 173 -14.36 -11.65 -14.08
CA ASP A 173 -15.79 -11.40 -14.38
C ASP A 173 -16.72 -11.59 -13.17
N LYS A 174 -16.25 -12.26 -12.12
CA LYS A 174 -17.03 -12.56 -10.92
C LYS A 174 -16.65 -11.72 -9.71
N HIS A 175 -15.43 -11.20 -9.65
CA HIS A 175 -14.86 -10.65 -8.43
C HIS A 175 -14.43 -9.20 -8.54
N LEU A 176 -14.10 -8.69 -9.74
CA LEU A 176 -13.78 -7.28 -9.89
C LEU A 176 -14.97 -6.40 -9.51
N GLY A 177 -14.70 -5.30 -8.82
CA GLY A 177 -15.70 -4.36 -8.32
C GLY A 177 -16.41 -4.77 -7.03
N LYS A 178 -16.26 -6.02 -6.57
CA LYS A 178 -16.82 -6.45 -5.28
C LYS A 178 -16.09 -5.82 -4.11
N THR A 179 -16.83 -5.54 -3.05
CA THR A 179 -16.30 -5.03 -1.78
C THR A 179 -15.59 -6.11 -0.97
N LEU A 180 -14.82 -5.71 0.03
CA LEU A 180 -14.20 -6.65 0.99
C LEU A 180 -15.23 -7.52 1.70
N ASP A 181 -16.36 -6.95 2.11
CA ASP A 181 -17.44 -7.67 2.81
C ASP A 181 -18.07 -8.75 1.93
N GLU A 182 -18.35 -8.43 0.66
CA GLU A 182 -18.86 -9.40 -0.31
C GLU A 182 -17.86 -10.53 -0.62
N MET A 183 -16.56 -10.25 -0.53
CA MET A 183 -15.50 -11.19 -0.85
C MET A 183 -15.01 -12.01 0.35
N GLU A 184 -15.19 -11.56 1.59
CA GLU A 184 -14.64 -12.19 2.80
C GLU A 184 -14.96 -13.69 2.89
N PRO A 185 -16.24 -14.14 2.77
CA PRO A 185 -16.55 -15.56 2.91
C PRO A 185 -15.85 -16.42 1.84
N TYR A 186 -15.74 -15.87 0.62
CA TYR A 186 -15.12 -16.57 -0.51
C TYR A 186 -13.60 -16.64 -0.37
N LEU A 187 -12.95 -15.56 0.06
CA LEU A 187 -11.50 -15.53 0.31
C LEU A 187 -11.10 -16.51 1.42
N LEU A 188 -11.90 -16.62 2.48
CA LEU A 188 -11.69 -17.61 3.55
C LEU A 188 -11.83 -19.06 3.05
N GLU A 189 -12.77 -19.32 2.14
CA GLU A 189 -12.90 -20.63 1.49
C GLU A 189 -11.69 -20.94 0.61
N LEU A 190 -11.29 -20.01 -0.25
CA LEU A 190 -10.12 -20.16 -1.13
C LEU A 190 -8.84 -20.39 -0.32
N SER A 191 -8.68 -19.69 0.80
CA SER A 191 -7.54 -19.88 1.69
C SER A 191 -7.46 -21.30 2.23
N LYS A 192 -8.59 -21.86 2.70
CA LYS A 192 -8.66 -23.25 3.18
C LYS A 192 -8.41 -24.27 2.09
N LYS A 193 -8.87 -24.00 0.86
CA LYS A 193 -8.86 -24.96 -0.25
C LYS A 193 -7.54 -24.96 -1.02
N TYR A 194 -6.96 -23.78 -1.23
CA TYR A 194 -5.84 -23.55 -2.13
C TYR A 194 -4.65 -22.84 -1.48
N GLY A 195 -4.77 -22.40 -0.22
CA GLY A 195 -3.71 -21.68 0.47
C GLY A 195 -3.59 -20.20 0.08
N VAL A 196 -4.61 -19.66 -0.60
CA VAL A 196 -4.70 -18.23 -0.96
C VAL A 196 -4.59 -17.36 0.31
N HIS A 197 -3.81 -16.30 0.24
CA HIS A 197 -3.70 -15.29 1.28
C HIS A 197 -4.97 -14.46 1.35
N VAL A 198 -5.62 -14.48 2.51
CA VAL A 198 -6.91 -13.79 2.73
C VAL A 198 -6.79 -12.28 2.50
N CYS A 199 -5.64 -11.68 2.82
CA CYS A 199 -5.35 -10.27 2.55
C CYS A 199 -4.75 -10.02 1.15
N GLY A 200 -4.64 -11.03 0.27
CA GLY A 200 -4.13 -10.85 -1.09
C GLY A 200 -2.60 -10.68 -1.18
N GLU A 201 -1.87 -11.10 -0.15
CA GLU A 201 -0.40 -11.03 -0.13
C GLU A 201 0.20 -11.77 -1.33
N GLY A 202 1.32 -11.27 -1.84
CA GLY A 202 1.95 -11.84 -3.05
C GLY A 202 1.27 -11.43 -4.36
N GLY A 203 0.32 -10.49 -4.32
CA GLY A 203 -0.34 -9.95 -5.52
C GLY A 203 -1.53 -10.78 -6.01
N GLU A 204 -2.07 -11.66 -5.16
CA GLU A 204 -3.20 -12.53 -5.48
C GLU A 204 -4.48 -11.75 -5.84
N TYR A 205 -4.67 -10.59 -5.22
CA TYR A 205 -5.63 -9.58 -5.64
C TYR A 205 -5.17 -8.20 -5.17
N GLU A 206 -5.62 -7.15 -5.85
CA GLU A 206 -5.38 -5.77 -5.44
C GLU A 206 -6.71 -5.05 -5.20
N THR A 207 -6.65 -4.02 -4.36
CA THR A 207 -7.83 -3.25 -3.97
C THR A 207 -7.64 -1.77 -4.21
N PHE A 208 -8.76 -1.06 -4.32
CA PHE A 208 -8.81 0.39 -4.27
C PHE A 208 -9.83 0.84 -3.23
N THR A 209 -9.43 1.72 -2.30
CA THR A 209 -10.32 2.21 -1.24
C THR A 209 -11.09 3.44 -1.72
N LEU A 210 -12.41 3.31 -1.80
CA LEU A 210 -13.32 4.37 -2.24
C LEU A 210 -13.69 5.30 -1.10
N ASP A 211 -13.77 4.76 0.12
CA ASP A 211 -14.09 5.53 1.33
C ASP A 211 -13.54 4.84 2.57
N CYS A 212 -13.18 5.64 3.57
CA CYS A 212 -12.85 5.15 4.92
C CYS A 212 -12.99 6.30 5.92
N PRO A 213 -12.97 6.05 7.24
CA PRO A 213 -13.11 7.13 8.25
C PRO A 213 -12.08 8.26 8.17
N LEU A 214 -10.98 8.07 7.44
CA LEU A 214 -9.96 9.11 7.22
C LEU A 214 -10.32 10.07 6.09
N PHE A 215 -11.28 9.72 5.24
CA PHE A 215 -11.65 10.50 4.07
C PHE A 215 -12.70 11.55 4.45
N LYS A 216 -12.46 12.79 4.04
CA LYS A 216 -13.42 13.91 4.10
C LYS A 216 -14.40 13.89 2.93
N LYS A 217 -14.04 13.22 1.82
CA LYS A 217 -14.87 13.02 0.64
C LYS A 217 -14.74 11.57 0.16
N LYS A 218 -15.85 10.99 -0.29
CA LYS A 218 -15.87 9.67 -0.90
C LYS A 218 -15.45 9.76 -2.36
N ILE A 219 -14.78 8.73 -2.85
CA ILE A 219 -14.49 8.52 -4.28
C ILE A 219 -15.63 7.70 -4.88
N ILE A 220 -16.14 8.14 -6.03
CA ILE A 220 -17.24 7.48 -6.76
C ILE A 220 -16.70 6.97 -8.09
N VAL A 221 -17.04 5.72 -8.43
CA VAL A 221 -16.73 5.06 -9.70
C VAL A 221 -17.89 5.21 -10.67
#